data_AF-F0GK02-F1
#
_entry.id   AF-F0GK02-F1
#
_cell.length_a   1.000
_cell.length_b   1.000
_cell.length_c   1.000
_cell.angle_alpha   90.00
_cell.angle_beta   90.00
_cell.angle_gamma   90.00
#
_symmetry.space_group_name_H-M   'P 1'
#
loop_
_entity.id
_entity.type
_entity.pdbx_description
1 polymer ?
#
loop_
_entity_poly.entity_id
_entity_poly.type
_entity_poly.pdbx_seq_one_letter_code
_entity_poly.pdbx_strand_id
1 'polypeptide(L)'
;MQALYRKLNWRLLPLLLLCYTFAYLDRVNIGFAKLHMQSALGFSDAAYGLGAGIFFLGYVLFEIPSNLLLPKIGARKTISRIMVLWGLTSAGMMFVRGETSFYVLRFLLGVFEAGFAPGMIFYLTYWYGARRMAGVMAVVMLAGPIGGIVGSPLSTWLMTALDGAHGLAGWQWMFVVEGLPCALLGLLVLKVLADRPA
;
A
#
# COMPACT_ATOMS: atom_id res chain seq x y z
N MET A 1 -8.97 -29.74 12.78
CA MET A 1 -9.33 -28.34 12.42
C MET A 1 -8.54 -27.26 13.17
N GLN A 2 -8.53 -27.20 14.51
CA GLN A 2 -7.92 -26.08 15.25
C GLN A 2 -6.41 -25.90 14.99
N ALA A 3 -5.63 -26.99 14.92
CA ALA A 3 -4.20 -26.93 14.62
C ALA A 3 -3.89 -26.43 13.20
N LEU A 4 -4.75 -26.74 12.21
CA LEU A 4 -4.65 -26.25 10.83
C LEU A 4 -4.90 -24.74 10.78
N TYR A 5 -5.97 -24.26 11.41
CA TYR A 5 -6.24 -22.83 11.51
C TYR A 5 -5.16 -22.09 12.29
N ARG A 6 -4.54 -22.69 13.32
CA ARG A 6 -3.40 -22.08 14.01
C ARG A 6 -2.21 -21.90 13.06
N LYS A 7 -1.90 -22.90 12.23
CA LYS A 7 -0.81 -22.80 11.24
C LYS A 7 -1.10 -21.75 10.16
N LEU A 8 -2.35 -21.66 9.70
CA LEU A 8 -2.80 -20.60 8.77
C LEU A 8 -2.71 -19.22 9.41
N ASN A 9 -3.17 -19.08 10.65
CA ASN A 9 -3.11 -17.84 11.40
C ASN A 9 -1.68 -17.35 11.63
N TRP A 10 -0.70 -18.23 11.77
CA TRP A 10 0.69 -17.83 11.98
C TRP A 10 1.48 -17.57 10.69
N ARG A 11 0.98 -18.02 9.52
CA ARG A 11 1.67 -17.85 8.23
C ARG A 11 1.04 -16.81 7.32
N LEU A 12 -0.29 -16.78 7.23
CA LEU A 12 -1.01 -15.91 6.30
C LEU A 12 -1.40 -14.58 6.93
N LEU A 13 -1.95 -14.61 8.15
CA LEU A 13 -2.49 -13.42 8.81
C LEU A 13 -1.42 -12.34 9.07
N PRO A 14 -0.21 -12.64 9.62
CA PRO A 14 0.84 -11.66 9.81
C PRO A 14 1.33 -11.05 8.50
N LEU A 15 1.43 -11.86 7.44
CA LEU A 15 1.84 -11.39 6.12
C LEU A 15 0.81 -10.39 5.56
N LEU A 16 -0.48 -10.76 5.59
CA LEU A 16 -1.56 -9.90 5.10
C LEU A 16 -1.74 -8.65 5.96
N LEU A 17 -1.59 -8.76 7.28
CA LEU A 17 -1.56 -7.64 8.20
C LEU A 17 -0.46 -6.66 7.80
N LEU A 18 0.76 -7.16 7.59
CA LEU A 18 1.89 -6.35 7.17
C LEU A 18 1.62 -5.66 5.82
N CYS A 19 1.11 -6.39 4.83
CA CYS A 19 0.74 -5.80 3.53
C CYS A 19 -0.30 -4.67 3.70
N TYR A 20 -1.31 -4.86 4.56
CA TYR A 20 -2.32 -3.85 4.82
C TYR A 20 -1.79 -2.67 5.65
N THR A 21 -0.79 -2.90 6.51
CA THR A 21 -0.06 -1.82 7.19
C THR A 21 0.64 -0.93 6.19
N PHE A 22 1.37 -1.49 5.22
CA PHE A 22 1.96 -0.71 4.13
C PHE A 22 0.90 0.07 3.33
N ALA A 23 -0.28 -0.53 3.10
CA ALA A 23 -1.37 0.15 2.38
C ALA A 23 -1.89 1.36 3.17
N TYR A 24 -1.95 1.23 4.48
CA TYR A 24 -2.30 2.35 5.34
C TYR A 24 -1.20 3.42 5.37
N LEU A 25 0.07 3.00 5.46
CA LEU A 25 1.24 3.90 5.46
C LEU A 25 1.26 4.80 4.21
N ASP A 26 1.16 4.23 3.02
CA ASP A 26 1.18 5.02 1.77
C ASP A 26 0.04 6.06 1.70
N ARG A 27 -1.14 5.70 2.24
CA ARG A 27 -2.29 6.61 2.32
C ARG A 27 -2.07 7.77 3.29
N VAL A 28 -1.34 7.57 4.38
CA VAL A 28 -1.04 8.64 5.34
C VAL A 28 0.22 9.44 4.96
N ASN A 29 1.13 8.86 4.18
CA ASN A 29 2.36 9.51 3.72
C ASN A 29 2.10 10.80 2.95
N ILE A 30 1.04 10.86 2.15
CA ILE A 30 0.63 12.12 1.51
C ILE A 30 0.32 13.22 2.54
N GLY A 31 -0.23 12.86 3.69
CA GLY A 31 -0.50 13.83 4.76
C GLY A 31 0.79 14.41 5.32
N PHE A 32 1.77 13.56 5.63
CA PHE A 32 3.06 13.96 6.18
C PHE A 32 3.91 14.76 5.18
N ALA A 33 3.96 14.29 3.93
CA ALA A 33 4.74 14.94 2.87
C ALA A 33 4.17 16.31 2.46
N LYS A 34 2.89 16.62 2.75
CA LYS A 34 2.20 17.81 2.23
C LYS A 34 3.01 19.09 2.44
N LEU A 35 3.36 19.40 3.69
CA LEU A 35 4.03 20.66 4.02
C LEU A 35 5.40 20.78 3.35
N HIS A 36 6.16 19.68 3.31
CA HIS A 36 7.50 19.65 2.72
C HIS A 36 7.45 19.70 1.18
N MET A 37 6.48 19.04 0.56
CA MET A 37 6.30 19.08 -0.90
C MET A 37 5.79 20.44 -1.36
N GLN A 38 4.85 21.05 -0.62
CA GLN A 38 4.35 22.39 -0.93
C GLN A 38 5.45 23.45 -0.83
N SER A 39 6.29 23.40 0.21
CA SER A 39 7.41 24.34 0.33
C SER A 39 8.51 24.11 -0.72
N ALA A 40 8.81 22.85 -1.05
CA ALA A 40 9.86 22.51 -2.01
C ALA A 40 9.47 22.74 -3.48
N LEU A 41 8.21 22.48 -3.85
CA LEU A 41 7.74 22.52 -5.23
C LEU A 41 6.77 23.68 -5.52
N GLY A 42 6.41 24.46 -4.50
CA GLY A 42 5.50 25.61 -4.64
C GLY A 42 4.05 25.22 -4.93
N PHE A 43 3.62 24.01 -4.54
CA PHE A 43 2.24 23.56 -4.80
C PHE A 43 1.22 24.36 -3.99
N SER A 44 0.17 24.82 -4.67
CA SER A 44 -1.02 25.36 -3.98
C SER A 44 -1.77 24.27 -3.21
N ASP A 45 -2.57 24.66 -2.23
CA ASP A 45 -3.47 23.73 -1.53
C ASP A 45 -4.47 23.05 -2.48
N ALA A 46 -4.95 23.80 -3.48
CA ALA A 46 -5.86 23.29 -4.50
C ALA A 46 -5.17 22.23 -5.39
N ALA A 47 -3.93 22.49 -5.81
CA ALA A 47 -3.14 21.54 -6.58
C ALA A 47 -2.89 20.25 -5.78
N TYR A 48 -2.45 20.38 -4.54
CA TYR A 48 -2.22 19.23 -3.68
C TYR A 48 -3.50 18.40 -3.45
N GLY A 49 -4.61 19.07 -3.18
CA GLY A 49 -5.92 18.45 -3.01
C GLY A 49 -6.41 17.73 -4.27
N LEU A 50 -6.20 18.33 -5.44
CA LEU A 50 -6.53 17.71 -6.72
C LEU A 50 -5.72 16.43 -6.94
N GLY A 51 -4.41 16.45 -6.66
CA GLY A 51 -3.57 15.24 -6.74
C GLY A 51 -4.00 14.14 -5.79
N ALA A 52 -4.41 14.50 -4.56
CA ALA A 52 -5.01 13.55 -3.61
C ALA A 52 -6.33 12.95 -4.14
N GLY A 53 -7.15 13.75 -4.82
CA GLY A 53 -8.40 13.31 -5.43
C GLY A 53 -8.22 12.40 -6.66
N ILE A 54 -7.26 12.72 -7.54
CA ILE A 54 -6.97 11.96 -8.77
C ILE A 54 -6.59 10.50 -8.47
N PHE A 55 -5.95 10.25 -7.32
CA PHE A 55 -5.70 8.89 -6.84
C PHE A 55 -6.99 8.06 -6.77
N PHE A 56 -8.07 8.60 -6.20
CA PHE A 56 -9.35 7.90 -6.08
C PHE A 56 -10.00 7.65 -7.44
N LEU A 57 -9.80 8.56 -8.40
CA LEU A 57 -10.29 8.35 -9.77
C LEU A 57 -9.63 7.13 -10.41
N GLY A 58 -8.29 7.03 -10.34
CA GLY A 58 -7.57 5.85 -10.82
C GLY A 58 -7.99 4.57 -10.08
N TYR A 59 -8.16 4.67 -8.75
CA TYR A 59 -8.56 3.55 -7.91
C TYR A 59 -9.94 2.99 -8.31
N VAL A 60 -10.97 3.83 -8.38
CA VAL A 60 -12.35 3.40 -8.69
C VAL A 60 -12.44 2.81 -10.10
N LEU A 61 -11.80 3.43 -11.09
CA LEU A 61 -11.83 2.96 -12.47
C LEU A 61 -11.24 1.55 -12.63
N PHE A 62 -10.20 1.23 -11.86
CA PHE A 62 -9.47 -0.04 -11.97
C PHE A 62 -9.83 -1.06 -10.89
N GLU A 63 -10.59 -0.69 -9.86
CA GLU A 63 -10.99 -1.58 -8.78
C GLU A 63 -11.86 -2.73 -9.28
N ILE A 64 -12.88 -2.41 -10.11
CA ILE A 64 -13.79 -3.42 -10.67
C ILE A 64 -13.03 -4.35 -11.63
N PRO A 65 -12.29 -3.86 -12.66
CA PRO A 65 -11.52 -4.73 -13.55
C PRO A 65 -10.49 -5.60 -12.81
N SER A 66 -9.75 -5.02 -11.85
CA SER A 66 -8.71 -5.73 -11.09
C SER A 66 -9.28 -6.91 -10.31
N ASN A 67 -10.43 -6.71 -9.64
CA ASN A 67 -11.11 -7.78 -8.91
C ASN A 67 -11.74 -8.84 -9.82
N LEU A 68 -12.28 -8.47 -10.98
CA LEU A 68 -12.84 -9.45 -11.93
C LEU A 68 -11.75 -10.38 -12.51
N LEU A 69 -10.51 -9.87 -12.62
CA LEU A 69 -9.36 -10.65 -13.06
C LEU A 69 -8.77 -11.54 -11.95
N LEU A 70 -9.01 -11.22 -10.67
CA LEU A 70 -8.39 -11.92 -9.55
C LEU A 70 -8.73 -13.43 -9.52
N PRO A 71 -10.00 -13.88 -9.67
CA PRO A 71 -10.32 -15.30 -9.72
C PRO A 71 -9.68 -16.04 -10.90
N LYS A 72 -9.39 -15.34 -12.00
CA LYS A 72 -8.81 -15.91 -13.23
C LYS A 72 -7.29 -16.05 -13.15
N ILE A 73 -6.61 -15.04 -12.62
CA ILE A 73 -5.14 -14.98 -12.57
C ILE A 73 -4.60 -15.68 -11.31
N GLY A 74 -5.39 -15.72 -10.24
CA GLY A 74 -5.00 -16.23 -8.92
C GLY A 74 -4.62 -15.10 -7.97
N ALA A 75 -4.96 -15.27 -6.69
CA ALA A 75 -4.76 -14.25 -5.66
C ALA A 75 -3.27 -13.96 -5.40
N ARG A 76 -2.40 -14.98 -5.44
CA ARG A 76 -0.95 -14.83 -5.27
C ARG A 76 -0.37 -13.84 -6.28
N LYS A 77 -0.63 -14.09 -7.56
CA LYS A 77 -0.10 -13.28 -8.66
C LYS A 77 -0.70 -11.88 -8.67
N THR A 78 -2.00 -11.75 -8.41
CA THR A 78 -2.68 -10.46 -8.37
C THR A 78 -2.18 -9.57 -7.23
N ILE A 79 -2.14 -10.08 -6.00
CA ILE A 79 -1.67 -9.31 -4.83
C ILE A 79 -0.20 -8.94 -4.99
N SER A 80 0.64 -9.88 -5.42
CA SER A 80 2.06 -9.61 -5.68
C SER A 80 2.27 -8.52 -6.73
N ARG A 81 1.58 -8.62 -7.88
CA ARG A 81 1.64 -7.62 -8.95
C ARG A 81 1.26 -6.24 -8.45
N ILE A 82 0.15 -6.14 -7.71
CA ILE A 82 -0.31 -4.88 -7.13
C ILE A 82 0.78 -4.30 -6.24
N MET A 83 1.27 -5.04 -5.25
CA MET A 83 2.28 -4.54 -4.31
C MET A 83 3.60 -4.13 -4.97
N VAL A 84 4.05 -4.86 -5.98
CA VAL A 84 5.27 -4.51 -6.72
C VAL A 84 5.07 -3.22 -7.51
N LEU A 85 4.02 -3.13 -8.33
CA LEU A 85 3.77 -1.94 -9.16
C LEU A 85 3.47 -0.70 -8.31
N TRP A 86 2.64 -0.87 -7.28
CA TRP A 86 2.30 0.18 -6.34
C TRP A 86 3.51 0.64 -5.53
N GLY A 87 4.30 -0.28 -4.96
CA GLY A 87 5.51 0.07 -4.20
C GLY A 87 6.58 0.77 -5.05
N LEU A 88 6.79 0.33 -6.29
CA LEU A 88 7.70 1.00 -7.23
C LEU A 88 7.21 2.38 -7.64
N THR A 89 5.89 2.54 -7.83
CA THR A 89 5.30 3.86 -8.16
C THR A 89 5.35 4.80 -6.96
N SER A 90 5.19 4.28 -5.74
CA SER A 90 5.33 5.04 -4.50
C SER A 90 6.77 5.52 -4.34
N ALA A 91 7.76 4.65 -4.50
CA ALA A 91 9.17 5.06 -4.53
C ALA A 91 9.45 6.08 -5.66
N GLY A 92 8.79 5.93 -6.81
CA GLY A 92 8.86 6.86 -7.93
C GLY A 92 8.38 8.28 -7.63
N MET A 93 7.63 8.51 -6.54
CA MET A 93 7.26 9.86 -6.07
C MET A 93 8.48 10.73 -5.83
N MET A 94 9.64 10.15 -5.52
CA MET A 94 10.88 10.92 -5.39
C MET A 94 11.22 11.76 -6.63
N PHE A 95 10.76 11.36 -7.82
CA PHE A 95 11.05 12.04 -9.08
C PHE A 95 10.04 13.13 -9.44
N VAL A 96 9.08 13.44 -8.56
CA VAL A 96 8.13 14.54 -8.76
C VAL A 96 8.88 15.87 -8.80
N ARG A 97 8.69 16.64 -9.87
CA ARG A 97 9.30 17.96 -10.08
C ARG A 97 8.27 19.07 -10.27
N GLY A 98 6.99 18.73 -10.34
CA GLY A 98 5.91 19.67 -10.61
C GLY A 98 4.52 19.01 -10.53
N GLU A 99 3.48 19.83 -10.63
CA GLU A 99 2.09 19.39 -10.44
C GLU A 99 1.68 18.27 -11.38
N THR A 100 2.02 18.38 -12.68
CA THR A 100 1.69 17.35 -13.67
C THR A 100 2.33 16.01 -13.33
N SER A 101 3.62 15.99 -12.96
CA SER A 101 4.30 14.76 -12.56
C SER A 101 3.70 14.15 -11.28
N PHE A 102 3.26 15.01 -10.35
CA PHE A 102 2.56 14.59 -9.14
C PHE A 102 1.20 13.95 -9.49
N TYR A 103 0.39 14.59 -10.34
CA TYR A 103 -0.92 14.06 -10.75
C TYR A 103 -0.81 12.74 -11.51
N VAL A 104 0.16 12.61 -12.41
CA VAL A 104 0.39 11.36 -13.15
C VAL A 104 0.77 10.23 -12.20
N LEU A 105 1.74 10.45 -11.31
CA LEU A 105 2.15 9.42 -10.34
C LEU A 105 1.01 9.09 -9.36
N ARG A 106 0.21 10.09 -8.94
CA ARG A 106 -0.99 9.88 -8.12
C ARG A 106 -2.03 9.02 -8.81
N PHE A 107 -2.29 9.29 -10.08
CA PHE A 107 -3.21 8.49 -10.89
C PHE A 107 -2.70 7.06 -10.99
N LEU A 108 -1.43 6.86 -11.33
CA LEU A 108 -0.81 5.54 -11.45
C LEU A 108 -0.83 4.77 -10.12
N LEU A 109 -0.57 5.43 -8.98
CA LEU A 109 -0.73 4.83 -7.66
C LEU A 109 -2.16 4.30 -7.46
N GLY A 110 -3.16 5.11 -7.79
CA GLY A 110 -4.57 4.70 -7.73
C GLY A 110 -4.84 3.48 -8.60
N VAL A 111 -4.37 3.50 -9.86
CA VAL A 111 -4.51 2.38 -10.80
C VAL A 111 -3.86 1.10 -10.28
N PHE A 112 -2.67 1.18 -9.69
CA PHE A 112 -1.94 0.00 -9.24
C PHE A 112 -2.38 -0.52 -7.89
N GLU A 113 -2.79 0.35 -6.95
CA GLU A 113 -3.34 -0.06 -5.65
C GLU A 113 -4.76 -0.67 -5.80
N ALA A 114 -5.45 -0.35 -6.90
CA ALA A 114 -6.81 -0.80 -7.16
C ALA A 114 -6.98 -2.32 -7.07
N GLY A 115 -7.92 -2.74 -6.22
CA GLY A 115 -8.24 -4.15 -6.01
C GLY A 115 -7.43 -4.85 -4.92
N PHE A 116 -6.47 -4.16 -4.26
CA PHE A 116 -5.72 -4.76 -3.16
C PHE A 116 -6.63 -5.13 -1.98
N ALA A 117 -7.36 -4.15 -1.42
CA ALA A 117 -8.21 -4.36 -0.25
C ALA A 117 -9.32 -5.39 -0.51
N PRO A 118 -10.19 -5.24 -1.52
CA PRO A 118 -11.23 -6.23 -1.78
C PRO A 118 -10.66 -7.57 -2.25
N GLY A 119 -9.54 -7.57 -2.97
CA GLY A 119 -8.87 -8.80 -3.41
C GLY A 119 -8.27 -9.60 -2.26
N MET A 120 -7.74 -8.92 -1.24
CA MET A 120 -7.26 -9.54 -0.01
C MET A 120 -8.42 -10.10 0.82
N ILE A 121 -9.54 -9.36 0.95
CA ILE A 121 -10.73 -9.85 1.64
C ILE A 121 -11.27 -11.09 0.94
N PHE A 122 -11.40 -11.04 -0.38
CA PHE A 122 -11.83 -12.19 -1.18
C PHE A 122 -10.89 -13.39 -1.02
N TYR A 123 -9.57 -13.19 -1.06
CA TYR A 123 -8.60 -14.24 -0.80
C TYR A 123 -8.80 -14.89 0.58
N LEU A 124 -9.05 -14.09 1.62
CA LEU A 124 -9.31 -14.61 2.97
C LEU A 124 -10.57 -15.50 3.04
N THR A 125 -11.59 -15.26 2.20
CA THR A 125 -12.77 -16.13 2.13
C THR A 125 -12.44 -17.56 1.68
N TYR A 126 -11.34 -17.77 0.94
CA TYR A 126 -10.92 -19.12 0.56
C TYR A 126 -10.34 -19.91 1.73
N TRP A 127 -9.76 -19.24 2.73
CA TRP A 127 -9.06 -19.87 3.85
C TRP A 127 -9.87 -19.93 5.13
N TYR A 128 -10.85 -19.03 5.28
CA TYR A 128 -11.63 -18.88 6.50
C TYR A 128 -13.12 -18.99 6.22
N GLY A 129 -13.82 -19.86 6.96
CA GLY A 129 -15.27 -19.92 6.93
C GLY A 129 -15.93 -18.68 7.56
N ALA A 130 -17.19 -18.44 7.19
CA ALA A 130 -17.96 -17.25 7.58
C ALA A 130 -17.90 -16.92 9.09
N ARG A 131 -17.98 -17.93 9.96
CA ARG A 131 -17.96 -17.76 11.43
C ARG A 131 -16.66 -17.18 11.97
N ARG A 132 -15.54 -17.32 11.24
CA ARG A 132 -14.21 -16.82 11.64
C ARG A 132 -13.80 -15.54 10.92
N MET A 133 -14.48 -15.21 9.83
CA MET A 133 -14.13 -14.07 8.98
C MET A 133 -14.14 -12.75 9.77
N ALA A 134 -15.11 -12.56 10.67
CA ALA A 134 -15.17 -11.38 11.52
C ALA A 134 -13.91 -11.17 12.36
N GLY A 135 -13.37 -12.23 12.99
CA GLY A 135 -12.14 -12.14 13.78
C GLY A 135 -10.90 -11.90 12.92
N VAL A 136 -10.84 -12.50 11.74
CA VAL A 136 -9.75 -12.28 10.76
C VAL A 136 -9.76 -10.84 10.27
N MET A 137 -10.93 -10.30 9.95
CA MET A 137 -11.10 -8.90 9.57
C MET A 137 -10.73 -7.95 10.70
N ALA A 138 -11.10 -8.26 11.95
CA ALA A 138 -10.68 -7.46 13.10
C ALA A 138 -9.15 -7.40 13.21
N VAL A 139 -8.45 -8.52 13.02
CA VAL A 139 -6.98 -8.54 13.01
C VAL A 139 -6.42 -7.70 11.86
N VAL A 140 -6.91 -7.89 10.64
CA VAL A 140 -6.44 -7.11 9.47
C VAL A 140 -6.67 -5.61 9.67
N MET A 141 -7.78 -5.21 10.27
CA MET A 141 -8.08 -3.80 10.55
C MET A 141 -7.14 -3.18 11.60
N LEU A 142 -6.42 -3.98 12.40
CA LEU A 142 -5.36 -3.47 13.29
C LEU A 142 -4.21 -2.82 12.49
N ALA A 143 -4.08 -3.11 11.20
CA ALA A 143 -3.08 -2.46 10.36
C ALA A 143 -3.20 -0.93 10.33
N GLY A 144 -4.41 -0.37 10.47
CA GLY A 144 -4.60 1.08 10.55
C GLY A 144 -3.93 1.68 11.79
N PRO A 145 -4.33 1.27 13.02
CA PRO A 145 -3.67 1.69 14.24
C PRO A 145 -2.17 1.39 14.28
N ILE A 146 -1.74 0.21 13.83
CA ILE A 146 -0.32 -0.16 13.76
C ILE A 146 0.43 0.77 12.80
N GLY A 147 -0.14 1.02 11.61
CA GLY A 147 0.40 1.96 10.64
C GLY A 147 0.48 3.38 11.18
N GLY A 148 -0.49 3.83 11.98
CA GLY A 148 -0.40 5.13 12.64
C GLY A 148 0.71 5.21 13.68
N ILE A 149 0.81 4.20 14.56
CA ILE A 149 1.77 4.15 15.67
C ILE A 149 3.21 4.00 15.14
N VAL A 150 3.42 3.18 14.12
CA VAL A 150 4.75 2.90 13.56
C VAL A 150 5.11 3.88 12.44
N GLY A 151 4.14 4.19 11.58
CA GLY A 151 4.32 5.06 10.42
C GLY A 151 4.60 6.49 10.80
N SER A 152 3.77 7.11 11.64
CA SER A 152 3.93 8.53 11.93
C SER A 152 5.30 8.91 12.50
N PRO A 153 5.90 8.16 13.45
CA PRO A 153 7.24 8.47 13.92
C PRO A 153 8.31 8.10 12.90
N LEU A 154 8.14 6.99 12.17
CA LEU A 154 9.08 6.55 11.14
C LEU A 154 9.17 7.56 9.99
N SER A 155 8.04 7.96 9.43
CA SER A 155 7.94 8.95 8.36
C SER A 155 8.52 10.30 8.80
N THR A 156 8.18 10.76 10.00
CA THR A 156 8.72 12.02 10.55
C THR A 156 10.23 11.93 10.78
N TRP A 157 10.72 10.82 11.32
CA TRP A 157 12.15 10.59 11.50
C TRP A 157 12.89 10.53 10.17
N LEU A 158 12.37 9.84 9.16
CA LEU A 158 12.96 9.79 7.81
C LEU A 158 13.02 11.19 7.19
N MET A 159 11.95 11.96 7.33
CA MET A 159 11.87 13.31 6.78
C MET A 159 12.79 14.32 7.46
N THR A 160 13.22 14.06 8.70
CA THR A 160 14.10 14.97 9.47
C THR A 160 15.56 14.52 9.47
N ALA A 161 15.81 13.21 9.61
CA ALA A 161 17.15 12.65 9.70
C ALA A 161 17.85 12.53 8.33
N LEU A 162 17.08 12.36 7.25
CA LEU A 162 17.61 12.22 5.89
C LEU A 162 17.38 13.48 5.04
N ASP A 163 16.93 14.58 5.64
CA ASP A 163 16.74 15.82 4.90
C ASP A 163 18.08 16.36 4.38
N GLY A 164 18.16 16.60 3.07
CA GLY A 164 19.39 17.00 2.39
C GLY A 164 20.41 15.88 2.19
N ALA A 165 20.16 14.67 2.70
CA ALA A 165 21.05 13.53 2.50
C ALA A 165 21.09 13.15 1.01
N HIS A 166 22.30 13.06 0.44
CA HIS A 166 22.53 12.84 -1.00
C HIS A 166 21.83 13.86 -1.92
N GLY A 167 21.53 15.07 -1.43
CA GLY A 167 20.85 16.11 -2.20
C GLY A 167 19.35 15.87 -2.43
N LEU A 168 18.75 14.91 -1.71
CA LEU A 168 17.32 14.64 -1.73
C LEU A 168 16.64 15.26 -0.51
N ALA A 169 15.43 15.75 -0.70
CA ALA A 169 14.58 16.24 0.38
C ALA A 169 14.04 15.08 1.24
N GLY A 170 13.77 15.32 2.51
CA GLY A 170 13.30 14.29 3.44
C GLY A 170 12.03 13.54 2.98
N TRP A 171 11.11 14.22 2.30
CA TRP A 171 9.90 13.60 1.76
C TRP A 171 10.20 12.58 0.63
N GLN A 172 11.26 12.81 -0.15
CA GLN A 172 11.70 11.88 -1.20
C GLN A 172 12.22 10.59 -0.56
N TRP A 173 13.01 10.70 0.50
CA TRP A 173 13.50 9.55 1.26
C TRP A 173 12.37 8.75 1.91
N MET A 174 11.38 9.42 2.47
CA MET A 174 10.20 8.76 3.04
C MET A 174 9.50 7.86 2.00
N PHE A 175 9.20 8.38 0.81
CA PHE A 175 8.57 7.57 -0.25
C PHE A 175 9.45 6.40 -0.73
N VAL A 176 10.76 6.58 -0.82
CA VAL A 176 11.68 5.51 -1.23
C VAL A 176 11.76 4.42 -0.17
N VAL A 177 11.97 4.81 1.08
CA VAL A 177 12.18 3.88 2.21
C VAL A 177 10.88 3.14 2.57
N GLU A 178 9.72 3.71 2.30
CA GLU A 178 8.44 3.03 2.52
C GLU A 178 7.96 2.25 1.28
N GLY A 179 8.18 2.80 0.08
CA GLY A 179 7.76 2.19 -1.19
C GLY A 179 8.60 0.97 -1.60
N LEU A 180 9.93 1.01 -1.47
CA LEU A 180 10.79 -0.11 -1.88
C LEU A 180 10.56 -1.38 -1.04
N PRO A 181 10.46 -1.33 0.31
CA PRO A 181 10.09 -2.51 1.09
C PRO A 181 8.71 -3.04 0.75
N CYS A 182 7.75 -2.18 0.39
CA CYS A 182 6.44 -2.62 -0.11
C CYS A 182 6.58 -3.45 -1.40
N ALA A 183 7.40 -3.00 -2.35
CA ALA A 183 7.66 -3.76 -3.58
C ALA A 183 8.36 -5.10 -3.30
N LEU A 184 9.36 -5.11 -2.41
CA LEU A 184 10.04 -6.35 -1.97
C LEU A 184 9.07 -7.31 -1.26
N LEU A 185 8.16 -6.79 -0.45
CA LEU A 185 7.11 -7.56 0.20
C LEU A 185 6.17 -8.17 -0.84
N GLY A 186 5.85 -7.45 -1.92
CA GLY A 186 5.12 -7.99 -3.07
C GLY A 186 5.83 -9.19 -3.73
N LEU A 187 7.15 -9.16 -3.86
CA LEU A 187 7.93 -10.31 -4.35
C LEU A 187 7.94 -11.47 -3.35
N LEU A 188 7.95 -11.18 -2.05
CA LEU A 188 7.85 -12.20 -1.00
C LEU A 188 6.47 -12.88 -1.03
N VAL A 189 5.40 -12.11 -1.21
CA VAL A 189 4.03 -12.62 -1.37
C VAL A 189 3.95 -13.61 -2.54
N LEU A 190 4.64 -13.34 -3.65
CA LEU A 190 4.69 -14.27 -4.80
C LEU A 190 5.26 -15.64 -4.43
N LYS A 191 6.27 -15.68 -3.55
CA LYS A 191 6.94 -16.91 -3.13
C LYS A 191 6.18 -17.64 -2.02
N VAL A 192 5.57 -16.90 -1.10
CA VAL A 192 5.05 -17.46 0.17
C VAL A 192 3.54 -17.70 0.15
N LEU A 193 2.75 -16.84 -0.52
CA LEU A 193 1.29 -16.91 -0.46
C LEU A 193 0.77 -18.09 -1.29
N ALA A 194 -0.10 -18.98 -0.79
CA ALA A 194 -0.67 -20.06 -1.61
C ALA A 194 -1.98 -19.63 -2.28
N ASP A 195 -2.26 -20.02 -3.53
CA ASP A 195 -3.47 -19.56 -4.23
C ASP A 195 -4.77 -20.11 -3.66
N ARG A 196 -4.77 -21.38 -3.20
CA ARG A 196 -5.94 -22.07 -2.62
C ARG A 196 -5.49 -23.07 -1.55
N PRO A 197 -6.33 -23.37 -0.54
CA PRO A 197 -6.11 -24.55 0.30
C PRO A 197 -6.25 -25.81 -0.56
N ALA A 198 -5.21 -26.64 -0.59
CA ALA A 198 -5.26 -27.99 -1.16
C ALA A 198 -5.98 -28.95 -0.22
#